data_AF-A0A9D7P767-F1
#
_entry.id   AF-A0A9D7P767-F1
#
_cell.length_a   1.000
_cell.length_b   1.000
_cell.length_c   1.000
_cell.angle_alpha   90.00
_cell.angle_beta   90.00
_cell.angle_gamma   90.00
#
_symmetry.space_group_name_H-M   'P 1'
#
loop_
_entity.id
_entity.type
_entity.pdbx_description
1 polymer ?
#
loop_
_entity_poly.entity_id
_entity_poly.type
_entity_poly.pdbx_seq_one_letter_code
_entity_poly.pdbx_strand_id
1 'polypeptide(L)' 'MPGHFPSHWLNFYDPRDFLAYIAEPVFPADPVRKITDIRVNNREPFPQSHTSYWNNDDLWDAINDRINEALQ' A
#
# COMPACT_ATOMS: atom_id res chain seq x y z
N MET A 1 -3.91 -16.08 -2.56
CA MET A 1 -4.16 -15.50 -1.21
C MET A 1 -5.49 -16.05 -0.66
N PRO A 2 -5.84 -15.88 0.63
CA PRO A 2 -7.15 -16.31 1.14
C PRO A 2 -8.30 -15.70 0.34
N GLY A 3 -9.39 -16.47 0.16
CA GLY A 3 -10.51 -16.09 -0.71
C GLY A 3 -11.22 -14.78 -0.36
N HIS A 4 -11.08 -14.32 0.89
CA HIS A 4 -11.68 -13.08 1.39
C HIS A 4 -10.82 -11.82 1.15
N PHE A 5 -9.60 -11.96 0.61
CA PHE A 5 -8.79 -10.80 0.26
C PHE A 5 -9.40 -10.07 -0.95
N PRO A 6 -9.34 -8.72 -0.99
CA PRO A 6 -9.79 -7.94 -2.14
C PRO A 6 -9.18 -8.43 -3.46
N SER A 7 -9.94 -8.33 -4.55
CA SER A 7 -9.44 -8.63 -5.91
C SER A 7 -8.30 -7.71 -6.33
N HIS A 8 -8.25 -6.52 -5.74
CA HIS A 8 -7.20 -5.55 -5.97
C HIS A 8 -6.70 -5.07 -4.61
N TRP A 9 -5.44 -5.33 -4.28
CA TRP A 9 -4.82 -4.92 -3.04
C TRP A 9 -3.87 -3.75 -3.31
N LEU A 10 -4.18 -2.59 -2.74
CA LEU A 10 -3.27 -1.44 -2.71
C LEU A 10 -2.40 -1.52 -1.46
N ASN A 11 -1.09 -1.66 -1.62
CA ASN A 11 -0.11 -1.71 -0.54
C ASN A 11 0.76 -0.45 -0.55
N PHE A 12 1.18 0.01 0.63
CA PHE A 12 2.04 1.19 0.78
C PHE A 12 3.28 0.84 1.60
N TYR A 13 4.43 1.42 1.25
CA TYR A 13 5.65 1.27 2.02
C TYR A 13 6.53 2.53 1.98
N ASP A 14 7.10 2.90 3.13
CA ASP A 14 8.20 3.86 3.22
C ASP A 14 9.52 3.09 3.46
N PRO A 15 10.58 3.29 2.67
CA PRO A 15 11.87 2.64 2.89
C PRO A 15 12.54 2.90 4.25
N ARG A 16 12.10 3.92 4.99
CA ARG A 16 12.56 4.22 6.36
C ARG A 16 11.67 3.61 7.44
N ASP A 17 10.58 2.96 7.06
CA ASP A 17 9.80 2.13 7.96
C ASP A 17 10.35 0.70 7.90
N PHE A 18 11.13 0.32 8.90
CA PHE A 18 11.74 -1.01 8.97
C PHE A 18 10.73 -2.14 9.22
N LEU A 19 9.46 -1.82 9.50
CA LEU A 19 8.39 -2.79 9.65
C LEU A 19 7.51 -2.89 8.39
N ALA A 20 7.75 -2.06 7.38
CA ALA A 20 7.07 -2.15 6.10
C ALA A 20 7.62 -3.31 5.25
N TYR A 21 6.81 -3.76 4.29
CA TYR A 21 7.22 -4.74 3.29
C TYR A 21 6.57 -4.44 1.93
N ILE A 22 7.23 -4.88 0.87
CA ILE A 22 6.69 -4.86 -0.49
C ILE A 22 5.87 -6.15 -0.65
N ALA A 23 4.58 -6.03 -0.93
CA ALA A 23 3.62 -7.11 -0.84
C ALA A 23 3.70 -8.08 -2.04
N GLU A 24 3.84 -7.59 -3.27
CA GLU A 24 3.89 -8.42 -4.48
C GLU A 24 4.92 -9.57 -4.44
N PRO A 25 6.18 -9.36 -4.01
CA PRO A 25 7.15 -10.46 -3.94
C PRO A 25 6.91 -11.42 -2.76
N VAL A 26 6.16 -11.01 -1.74
CA VAL A 26 5.83 -11.84 -0.56
C VAL A 26 4.61 -12.71 -0.82
N PHE A 27 3.61 -12.14 -1.49
CA PHE A 27 2.37 -12.80 -1.84
C PHE A 27 2.34 -13.03 -3.35
N PRO A 28 2.83 -14.19 -3.82
CA PRO A 28 3.05 -14.43 -5.24
C PRO A 28 1.79 -14.19 -6.06
N ALA A 29 2.00 -13.76 -7.31
CA ALA A 29 0.96 -13.43 -8.27
C ALA A 29 -0.21 -14.43 -8.23
N ASP A 30 -1.36 -13.95 -7.78
CA ASP A 30 -2.62 -14.67 -7.77
C ASP A 30 -3.35 -14.28 -9.06
N PRO A 31 -3.74 -15.24 -9.92
CA PRO A 31 -4.37 -14.93 -11.21
C PRO A 31 -5.67 -14.14 -11.07
N VAL A 32 -6.26 -14.11 -9.88
CA VAL A 32 -7.50 -13.38 -9.58
C VAL A 32 -7.22 -12.09 -8.78
N ARG A 33 -6.03 -11.93 -8.19
CA ARG A 33 -5.71 -10.78 -7.33
C ARG A 33 -4.50 -10.01 -7.80
N LYS A 34 -4.72 -8.73 -8.06
CA LYS A 34 -3.68 -7.77 -8.42
C LYS A 34 -3.20 -7.04 -7.16
N ILE A 35 -1.91 -7.12 -6.87
CA ILE A 35 -1.26 -6.26 -5.87
C ILE A 35 -0.69 -5.03 -6.57
N THR A 36 -0.76 -3.87 -5.94
CA THR A 36 -0.12 -2.63 -6.37
C THR A 36 0.64 -2.05 -5.19
N ASP A 37 1.97 -2.12 -5.25
CA ASP A 37 2.86 -1.58 -4.23
C ASP A 37 3.22 -0.13 -4.55
N ILE A 38 2.87 0.78 -3.64
CA ILE A 38 3.16 2.21 -3.75
C ILE A 38 4.22 2.59 -2.72
N ARG A 39 5.34 3.10 -3.22
CA ARG A 39 6.37 3.71 -2.38
C ARG A 39 5.90 5.10 -1.96
N VAL A 40 5.98 5.41 -0.67
CA VAL A 40 5.69 6.74 -0.13
C VAL A 40 6.89 7.30 0.64
N ASN A 41 6.86 8.59 0.90
CA ASN A 41 7.84 9.29 1.74
C ASN A 41 7.12 10.02 2.88
N ASN A 42 7.08 9.42 4.05
CA ASN A 42 6.42 9.98 5.23
C ASN A 42 7.20 11.10 5.92
N ARG A 43 8.38 11.44 5.39
CA ARG A 43 9.34 12.45 5.88
C ARG A 43 9.84 12.28 7.32
N GLU A 44 9.52 11.17 7.98
CA GLU A 44 9.94 10.86 9.35
C GLU A 44 11.09 9.80 9.43
N PRO A 45 11.91 9.81 10.50
CA PRO A 45 12.82 8.71 10.81
C PRO A 45 12.08 7.55 11.50
N PHE A 46 12.73 6.40 11.62
CA PHE A 46 12.21 5.29 12.43
C PHE A 46 12.30 5.63 13.94
N PRO A 47 11.27 5.32 14.77
CA PRO A 47 10.05 4.56 14.45
C PRO A 47 8.86 5.39 13.95
N GLN A 48 8.96 6.72 13.92
CA GLN A 48 7.84 7.61 13.54
C GLN A 48 7.35 7.36 12.12
N SER A 49 8.25 7.00 11.20
CA SER A 49 7.94 6.58 9.82
C SER A 49 6.84 5.51 9.74
N HIS A 50 6.71 4.65 10.76
CA HIS A 50 5.73 3.58 10.80
C HIS A 50 4.30 4.06 11.09
N THR A 51 4.15 5.10 11.92
CA THR A 51 2.82 5.59 12.33
C THR A 51 2.33 6.79 11.51
N SER A 52 3.19 7.35 10.67
CA SER A 52 2.96 8.61 9.96
C SER A 52 2.23 8.52 8.62
N TYR A 53 1.87 7.31 8.14
CA TYR A 53 1.26 7.12 6.82
C TYR A 53 0.00 7.97 6.58
N TRP A 54 -0.82 8.16 7.61
CA TRP A 54 -2.06 8.92 7.51
C TRP A 54 -1.88 10.45 7.35
N ASN A 55 -0.66 10.96 7.55
CA ASN A 55 -0.30 12.36 7.33
C ASN A 55 0.35 12.58 5.94
N ASN A 56 0.28 11.59 5.05
CA ASN A 56 0.89 11.63 3.73
C ASN A 56 -0.15 11.88 2.65
N ASP A 57 -0.06 13.02 1.96
CA ASP A 57 -0.99 13.40 0.90
C ASP A 57 -0.92 12.42 -0.29
N ASP A 58 0.27 11.94 -0.67
CA ASP A 58 0.45 10.98 -1.77
C ASP A 58 -0.30 9.66 -1.50
N LEU A 59 -0.40 9.26 -0.22
CA LEU A 59 -1.17 8.09 0.19
C LEU A 59 -2.67 8.31 0.01
N TRP A 60 -3.18 9.49 0.42
CA TRP A 60 -4.59 9.81 0.28
C TRP A 60 -5.01 9.95 -1.18
N ASP A 61 -4.16 10.57 -2.02
CA ASP A 61 -4.39 10.67 -3.46
C ASP A 61 -4.51 9.28 -4.10
N ALA A 62 -3.58 8.37 -3.80
CA ALA A 62 -3.63 7.00 -4.30
C ALA A 62 -4.87 6.20 -3.83
N ILE A 63 -5.32 6.43 -2.59
CA ILE A 63 -6.56 5.83 -2.08
C ILE A 63 -7.77 6.37 -2.85
N ASN A 64 -7.84 7.69 -3.05
CA ASN A 64 -8.94 8.34 -3.76
C ASN A 64 -9.02 7.88 -5.21
N ASP A 65 -7.90 7.85 -5.92
CA ASP A 65 -7.82 7.33 -7.30
C ASP A 65 -8.36 5.90 -7.37
N ARG A 66 -7.93 5.05 -6.44
CA ARG A 66 -8.37 3.66 -6.40
C ARG A 66 -9.86 3.49 -6.09
N ILE A 67 -10.41 4.31 -5.21
CA ILE A 67 -11.86 4.32 -4.93
C ILE A 67 -12.63 4.78 -6.17
N ASN A 68 -12.16 5.82 -6.84
CA ASN A 68 -12.79 6.35 -8.05
C ASN A 68 -12.77 5.34 -9.19
N GLU A 69 -11.67 4.60 -9.39
CA GLU A 69 -11.58 3.50 -10.35
C GLU A 69 -12.59 2.38 -10.06
N ALA A 70 -12.87 2.08 -8.79
CA ALA A 70 -13.79 1.02 -8.41
C ALA A 70 -15.28 1.41 -8.51
N LEU A 71 -15.59 2.70 -8.64
CA LEU A 71 -16.95 3.23 -8.77
C LEU A 71 -17.39 3.46 -10.22
N GLN A 72 -16.46 3.31 -11.18
CA GLN A 72 -16.73 3.35 -12.62
C GLN A 72 -17.11 1.96 -13.14
#